data_AF-A0A7I9W6J5-F1
#
_entry.id   AF-A0A7I9W6J5-F1
#
_cell.length_a   1.000
_cell.length_b   1.000
_cell.length_c   1.000
_cell.angle_alpha   90.00
_cell.angle_beta   90.00
_cell.angle_gamma   90.00
#
_symmetry.space_group_name_H-M   'P 1'
#
loop_
_entity.id
_entity.type
_entity.pdbx_description
1 polymer ?
#
loop_
_entity_poly.entity_id
_entity_poly.type
_entity_poly.pdbx_seq_one_letter_code
_entity_poly.pdbx_strand_id
1 'polypeptide(L)'
;MPDIRITPALLHQVAARHDNVADEIAAARNAGADILAAVGTHGPIMHQFKAAASEVVARRDAAFADQEAAHRAAAEKLRSAAARFGEQEEINAAAVRLD
;
A
#
# COMPACT_ATOMS: atom_id res chain seq x y z
N MET A 1 -26.51 13.59 -0.04
CA MET A 1 -25.31 12.86 -0.47
C MET A 1 -25.75 11.74 -1.40
N PRO A 2 -25.04 11.43 -2.49
CA PRO A 2 -25.36 10.26 -3.30
C PRO A 2 -25.15 9.00 -2.46
N ASP A 3 -26.02 8.02 -2.68
CA ASP A 3 -26.01 6.74 -1.97
C ASP A 3 -24.80 5.90 -2.42
N ILE A 4 -23.95 5.49 -1.48
CA ILE A 4 -22.78 4.68 -1.81
C ILE A 4 -23.21 3.22 -1.90
N ARG A 5 -23.26 2.69 -3.12
CA ARG A 5 -23.47 1.25 -3.33
C ARG A 5 -22.15 0.52 -3.29
N ILE A 6 -21.96 -0.30 -2.26
CA ILE A 6 -20.83 -1.21 -2.14
C ILE A 6 -21.12 -2.45 -2.98
N THR A 7 -20.30 -2.69 -3.99
CA THR A 7 -20.38 -3.87 -4.86
C THR A 7 -19.03 -4.59 -4.88
N PRO A 8 -18.96 -5.89 -5.23
CA PRO A 8 -17.69 -6.60 -5.37
C PRO A 8 -16.74 -5.90 -6.35
N ALA A 9 -17.27 -5.39 -7.46
CA ALA A 9 -16.50 -4.66 -8.46
C ALA A 9 -15.87 -3.38 -7.88
N LEU A 10 -16.61 -2.62 -7.06
CA LEU A 10 -16.08 -1.45 -6.38
C LEU A 10 -14.97 -1.83 -5.38
N LEU A 11 -15.17 -2.91 -4.60
CA LEU A 11 -14.15 -3.38 -3.66
C LEU A 11 -12.86 -3.80 -4.37
N HIS A 12 -12.95 -4.49 -5.51
CA HIS A 12 -11.80 -4.82 -6.34
C HIS A 12 -11.11 -3.58 -6.91
N GLN A 13 -11.87 -2.58 -7.37
CA GLN A 13 -11.32 -1.32 -7.84
C GLN A 13 -10.53 -0.59 -6.74
N VAL A 14 -11.07 -0.52 -5.53
CA VAL A 14 -10.40 0.11 -4.39
C VAL A 14 -9.17 -0.71 -3.99
N ALA A 15 -9.24 -2.05 -4.01
CA ALA A 15 -8.09 -2.91 -3.76
C ALA A 15 -6.94 -2.64 -4.74
N ALA A 16 -7.23 -2.55 -6.04
CA ALA A 16 -6.24 -2.23 -7.07
C ALA A 16 -5.60 -0.85 -6.85
N ARG A 17 -6.38 0.13 -6.35
CA ARG A 17 -5.83 1.43 -5.98
C ARG A 17 -4.86 1.34 -4.80
N HIS A 18 -5.14 0.49 -3.81
CA HIS A 18 -4.19 0.24 -2.73
C HIS A 18 -2.91 -0.42 -3.24
N ASP A 19 -2.98 -1.36 -4.17
CA ASP A 19 -1.78 -1.96 -4.78
C ASP A 19 -0.94 -0.92 -5.51
N ASN A 20 -1.56 -0.07 -6.34
CA ASN A 20 -0.84 0.98 -7.05
C ASN A 20 -0.10 1.92 -6.09
N VAL A 21 -0.73 2.31 -4.98
CA VAL A 21 -0.07 3.14 -3.96
C VAL A 21 1.08 2.39 -3.31
N ALA A 22 0.94 1.09 -3.02
CA ALA A 22 2.04 0.28 -2.49
C ALA A 22 3.21 0.22 -3.48
N ASP A 23 2.94 0.08 -4.79
CA ASP A 23 3.96 0.08 -5.83
C ASP A 23 4.68 1.44 -5.94
N GLU A 24 3.94 2.55 -5.85
CA GLU A 24 4.51 3.91 -5.82
C GLU A 24 5.42 4.11 -4.58
N ILE A 25 5.00 3.63 -3.41
CA ILE A 25 5.81 3.69 -2.18
C ILE A 25 7.07 2.84 -2.34
N ALA A 26 6.97 1.64 -2.89
CA ALA A 26 8.12 0.77 -3.14
C ALA A 26 9.13 1.44 -4.08
N ALA A 27 8.66 2.10 -5.14
CA ALA A 27 9.51 2.89 -6.03
C ALA A 27 10.20 4.06 -5.30
N ALA A 28 9.46 4.80 -4.45
CA ALA A 28 10.01 5.90 -3.66
C ALA A 28 11.03 5.44 -2.60
N ARG A 29 10.91 4.20 -2.09
CA ARG A 29 11.90 3.59 -1.19
C ARG A 29 13.23 3.34 -1.92
N ASN A 30 13.18 2.86 -3.16
CA ASN A 30 14.39 2.58 -3.94
C ASN A 30 15.27 3.81 -4.17
N ALA A 31 14.68 5.02 -4.21
CA ALA A 31 15.43 6.28 -4.30
C ALA A 31 16.31 6.58 -3.06
N GLY A 32 16.16 5.84 -1.95
CA GLY A 32 17.00 6.01 -0.75
C GLY A 32 18.48 5.77 -1.01
N ALA A 33 18.81 4.79 -1.87
CA ALA A 33 20.19 4.49 -2.24
C ALA A 33 20.87 5.67 -2.96
N ASP A 34 20.16 6.33 -3.88
CA ASP A 34 20.68 7.49 -4.61
C ASP A 34 20.97 8.68 -3.68
N ILE A 35 20.09 8.90 -2.69
CA ILE A 35 20.29 9.94 -1.66
C ILE A 35 21.56 9.65 -0.86
N LEU A 36 21.76 8.41 -0.40
CA LEU A 36 22.94 8.04 0.37
C LEU A 36 24.22 8.11 -0.47
N ALA A 37 24.16 7.75 -1.75
CA ALA A 37 25.28 7.90 -2.67
C ALA A 37 25.68 9.36 -2.83
N ALA A 38 24.71 10.26 -3.02
CA ALA A 38 24.95 11.70 -3.11
C ALA A 38 25.57 12.26 -1.82
N VAL A 39 25.03 11.89 -0.66
CA VAL A 39 25.57 12.26 0.66
C VAL A 39 27.01 11.75 0.85
N GLY A 40 27.31 10.57 0.32
CA GLY A 40 28.64 9.95 0.38
C GLY A 40 29.74 10.77 -0.30
N THR A 41 29.39 11.66 -1.23
CA THR A 41 30.35 12.53 -1.94
C THR A 41 30.96 13.63 -1.06
N HIS A 42 30.36 13.91 0.10
CA HIS A 42 30.88 14.93 1.01
C HIS A 42 32.16 14.49 1.73
N GLY A 43 33.10 15.45 1.84
CA GLY A 43 34.40 15.25 2.47
C GLY A 43 34.36 14.87 3.97
N PRO A 44 35.50 14.52 4.58
CA PRO A 44 35.57 13.96 5.93
C PRO A 44 35.03 14.87 7.04
N ILE A 45 35.12 16.19 6.90
CA ILE A 45 34.61 17.15 7.89
C ILE A 45 33.10 17.01 8.11
N MET A 46 32.36 16.52 7.10
CA MET A 46 30.90 16.35 7.13
C MET A 46 30.45 15.02 7.76
N HIS A 47 31.30 14.33 8.53
CA HIS A 47 30.96 13.00 9.08
C HIS A 47 29.65 12.98 9.91
N GLN A 48 29.40 14.01 10.72
CA GLN A 48 28.14 14.11 11.49
C GLN A 48 26.92 14.30 10.60
N PHE A 49 27.05 15.12 9.55
CA PHE A 49 26.00 15.29 8.55
C PHE A 49 25.70 13.98 7.83
N LYS A 50 26.73 13.24 7.41
CA LYS A 50 26.56 11.94 6.76
C LYS A 50 25.88 10.93 7.68
N ALA A 51 26.25 10.89 8.96
CA ALA A 51 25.60 10.03 9.95
C ALA A 51 24.11 10.38 10.13
N ALA A 52 23.79 11.67 10.30
CA ALA A 52 22.41 12.13 10.46
C ALA A 52 21.56 11.86 9.20
N ALA A 53 22.13 12.07 8.01
CA ALA A 53 21.48 11.77 6.74
C ALA A 53 21.18 10.26 6.60
N SER A 54 22.14 9.39 6.93
CA SER A 54 21.93 7.95 6.96
C SER A 54 20.82 7.52 7.90
N GLU A 55 20.76 8.11 9.10
CA GLU A 55 19.71 7.82 10.07
C GLU A 55 18.33 8.25 9.57
N VAL A 56 18.23 9.44 8.96
CA VAL A 56 16.96 9.93 8.38
C VAL A 56 16.50 9.04 7.24
N VAL A 57 17.39 8.62 6.33
CA VAL A 57 17.04 7.71 5.23
C VAL A 57 16.60 6.36 5.77
N ALA A 58 17.30 5.79 6.77
CA ALA A 58 16.90 4.53 7.38
C ALA A 58 15.50 4.61 8.02
N ARG A 59 15.18 5.70 8.73
CA ARG A 59 13.83 5.92 9.27
C ARG A 59 12.78 6.07 8.17
N ARG A 60 13.12 6.77 7.08
CA ARG A 60 12.23 6.91 5.92
C ARG A 60 11.92 5.54 5.31
N ASP A 61 12.94 4.71 5.12
CA ASP A 61 12.79 3.39 4.51
C ASP A 61 11.93 2.46 5.37
N ALA A 62 12.10 2.49 6.69
CA ALA A 62 11.25 1.76 7.63
C ALA A 62 9.78 2.23 7.55
N ALA A 63 9.54 3.54 7.57
CA ALA A 63 8.19 4.09 7.48
C ALA A 63 7.50 3.76 6.14
N PHE A 64 8.24 3.80 5.04
CA PHE A 64 7.73 3.39 3.73
C PHE A 64 7.44 1.89 3.66
N ALA A 65 8.28 1.03 4.25
CA ALA A 65 8.00 -0.40 4.32
C ALA A 65 6.71 -0.70 5.12
N ASP A 66 6.51 -0.03 6.25
CA ASP A 66 5.29 -0.18 7.05
C ASP A 66 4.05 0.28 6.27
N GLN A 67 4.14 1.43 5.58
CA GLN A 67 3.04 1.96 4.80
C GLN A 67 2.72 1.07 3.58
N GLU A 68 3.74 0.60 2.86
CA GLU A 68 3.59 -0.37 1.77
C GLU A 68 2.83 -1.62 2.26
N ALA A 69 3.25 -2.20 3.39
CA ALA A 69 2.62 -3.37 3.97
C ALA A 69 1.16 -3.09 4.37
N ALA A 70 0.87 -1.92 4.93
CA ALA A 70 -0.48 -1.52 5.30
C ALA A 70 -1.41 -1.41 4.06
N HIS A 71 -0.93 -0.84 2.95
CA HIS A 71 -1.69 -0.77 1.70
C HIS A 71 -1.94 -2.16 1.11
N ARG A 72 -0.92 -3.03 1.08
CA ARG A 72 -1.08 -4.44 0.62
C ARG A 72 -2.10 -5.19 1.46
N ALA A 73 -2.03 -5.05 2.79
CA ALA A 73 -2.99 -5.69 3.69
C ALA A 73 -4.42 -5.16 3.51
N ALA A 74 -4.59 -3.86 3.24
CA ALA A 74 -5.89 -3.27 2.93
C ALA A 74 -6.46 -3.81 1.61
N ALA A 75 -5.64 -3.89 0.55
CA ALA A 75 -6.03 -4.48 -0.73
C ALA A 75 -6.52 -5.92 -0.54
N GLU A 76 -5.78 -6.73 0.22
CA GLU A 76 -6.14 -8.13 0.48
C GLU A 76 -7.47 -8.26 1.24
N LYS A 77 -7.66 -7.44 2.29
CA LYS A 77 -8.95 -7.42 3.02
C LYS A 77 -10.12 -7.06 2.11
N LEU A 78 -9.93 -6.11 1.19
CA LEU A 78 -10.97 -5.70 0.25
C LEU A 78 -11.30 -6.82 -0.75
N ARG A 79 -10.30 -7.54 -1.28
CA ARG A 79 -10.53 -8.70 -2.14
C ARG A 79 -11.25 -9.83 -1.39
N SER A 80 -10.84 -10.11 -0.15
CA SER A 80 -11.51 -11.10 0.69
C SER A 80 -12.97 -10.73 0.98
N ALA A 81 -13.24 -9.44 1.24
CA ALA A 81 -14.60 -8.95 1.42
C ALA A 81 -15.44 -9.07 0.13
N ALA A 82 -14.85 -8.77 -1.03
CA ALA A 82 -15.52 -8.92 -2.33
C ALA A 82 -15.92 -10.38 -2.61
N ALA A 83 -15.02 -11.33 -2.33
CA ALA A 83 -15.30 -12.76 -2.49
C ALA A 83 -16.47 -13.23 -1.60
N ARG A 84 -16.44 -12.85 -0.32
CA ARG A 84 -17.53 -13.17 0.63
C ARG A 84 -18.87 -12.56 0.21
N PHE A 85 -18.85 -11.35 -0.35
CA PHE A 85 -20.05 -10.71 -0.83
C PHE A 85 -20.65 -11.47 -2.02
N GLY A 86 -19.82 -11.90 -2.98
CA GLY A 86 -20.25 -12.71 -4.11
C GLY A 86 -20.85 -14.05 -3.69
N GLU A 87 -20.20 -14.77 -2.76
CA GLU A 87 -20.72 -16.02 -2.19
C GLU A 87 -22.10 -15.82 -1.54
N GLN A 88 -22.27 -14.75 -0.77
CA GLN A 88 -23.54 -14.46 -0.11
C GLN A 88 -24.65 -14.08 -1.11
N GLU A 89 -24.32 -13.34 -2.17
CA GLU A 89 -25.29 -13.04 -3.24
C GLU A 89 -25.75 -14.30 -3.97
N GLU A 90 -24.84 -15.23 -4.27
CA GLU A 90 -25.19 -16.51 -4.90
C GLU A 90 -26.12 -17.36 -4.01
N ILE A 91 -25.82 -17.45 -2.71
CA ILE A 91 -26.65 -18.16 -1.74
C ILE A 91 -28.05 -17.53 -1.67
N ASN A 92 -28.13 -16.20 -1.58
CA ASN A 92 -29.41 -15.49 -1.52
C ASN A 92 -30.20 -15.67 -2.83
N ALA A 93 -29.54 -15.59 -3.99
CA ALA A 93 -30.18 -15.77 -5.29
C ALA A 93 -30.65 -17.21 -5.53
N ALA A 94 -30.02 -18.20 -4.88
CA ALA A 94 -30.48 -19.59 -4.89
C ALA A 94 -31.71 -19.78 -4.00
N ALA A 95 -31.75 -19.16 -2.82
CA ALA A 95 -32.90 -19.22 -1.91
C ALA A 95 -34.16 -18.62 -2.54
N VAL A 96 -34.07 -17.44 -3.16
CA VAL A 96 -35.20 -16.77 -3.82
C VAL A 96 -35.73 -17.54 -5.04
N ARG A 97 -34.93 -18.42 -5.65
CA ARG A 97 -35.36 -19.26 -6.79
C ARG A 97 -36.17 -20.49 -6.38
N LEU A 98 -36.15 -20.83 -5.08
CA LEU A 98 -36.83 -22.00 -4.53
C LEU A 98 -38.19 -21.67 -3.89
N ASP A 99 -38.51 -20.38 -3.72
CA ASP A 99 -39.81 -19.84 -3.32
C ASP A 99 -40.66 -19.45 -4.54
#